data_AF-A0A522XAS3-F1
#
_entry.id   AF-A0A522XAS3-F1
#
_cell.length_a   1.000
_cell.length_b   1.000
_cell.length_c   1.000
_cell.angle_alpha   90.00
_cell.angle_beta   90.00
_cell.angle_gamma   90.00
#
_symmetry.space_group_name_H-M   'P 1'
#
loop_
_entity.id
_entity.type
_entity.pdbx_description
1 polymer ?
#
loop_
_entity_poly.entity_id
_entity_poly.type
_entity_poly.pdbx_seq_one_letter_code
_entity_poly.pdbx_strand_id
1 'polypeptide(L)'
;MLNNLLQVSLAEFKRATKIFQRKRLRLGQVLLAYENGFLSIETGEVTTVMNAVGEWQGRAIFSPEIMRAIAMVPPLQDPVQISYDGTHLLIGNMKGNCQWYSVSQAFIENLENPSIIDLLAMSISLPRHEVKGSELGKAIRSAHEKVERRIANAAKQLQDLEITEAEIRSLVEARIATRLQAGKPPAP
;
A
#
# COMPACT_ATOMS: atom_id res chain seq x y z
N MET A 1 -15.67 -3.19 19.28
CA MET A 1 -15.87 -1.97 18.47
C MET A 1 -15.28 -2.23 17.10
N LEU A 2 -15.98 -1.88 16.01
CA LEU A 2 -15.47 -2.06 14.64
C LEU A 2 -14.39 -1.01 14.37
N ASN A 3 -13.15 -1.35 14.71
CA ASN A 3 -12.00 -0.52 14.38
C ASN A 3 -11.79 -0.60 12.85
N ASN A 4 -11.55 0.53 12.17
CA ASN A 4 -11.34 0.63 10.72
C ASN A 4 -12.64 0.53 9.87
N LEU A 5 -13.48 1.56 9.96
CA LEU A 5 -14.67 1.75 9.12
C LEU A 5 -14.66 3.17 8.52
N LEU A 6 -14.80 3.23 7.20
CA LEU A 6 -14.96 4.45 6.42
C LEU A 6 -16.30 4.44 5.67
N GLN A 7 -16.82 5.64 5.46
CA GLN A 7 -18.02 5.91 4.69
C GLN A 7 -17.69 6.92 3.59
N VAL A 8 -18.05 6.59 2.35
CA VAL A 8 -17.84 7.43 1.17
C VAL A 8 -19.18 7.62 0.46
N SER A 9 -19.48 8.83 -0.02
CA SER A 9 -20.71 9.03 -0.81
C SER A 9 -20.67 8.19 -2.09
N LEU A 10 -21.79 7.56 -2.44
CA LEU A 10 -21.85 6.67 -3.60
C LEU A 10 -21.48 7.39 -4.92
N ALA A 11 -21.93 8.63 -5.07
CA ALA A 11 -21.65 9.43 -6.26
C ALA A 11 -20.14 9.70 -6.42
N GLU A 12 -19.47 10.04 -5.32
CA GLU A 12 -18.04 10.29 -5.32
C GLU A 12 -17.23 9.02 -5.52
N PHE A 13 -17.62 7.92 -4.86
CA PHE A 13 -16.99 6.61 -5.04
C PHE A 13 -17.05 6.16 -6.51
N LYS A 14 -18.21 6.27 -7.16
CA LYS A 14 -18.38 5.94 -8.59
C LYS A 14 -17.52 6.82 -9.49
N ARG A 15 -17.46 8.13 -9.21
CA ARG A 15 -16.62 9.08 -9.96
C ARG A 15 -15.15 8.74 -9.82
N ALA A 16 -14.68 8.49 -8.60
CA ALA A 16 -13.28 8.23 -8.29
C ALA A 16 -12.79 6.89 -8.86
N THR A 17 -13.62 5.85 -8.83
CA THR A 17 -13.26 4.50 -9.30
C THR A 17 -13.40 4.30 -10.81
N LYS A 18 -14.10 5.19 -11.52
CA LYS A 18 -14.30 5.12 -12.99
C LYS A 18 -12.98 5.02 -13.78
N ILE A 19 -11.90 5.63 -13.29
CA ILE A 19 -10.58 5.58 -13.95
C ILE A 19 -10.03 4.16 -14.09
N PHE A 20 -10.39 3.27 -13.17
CA PHE A 20 -9.92 1.87 -13.15
C PHE A 20 -10.68 0.96 -14.11
N GLN A 21 -11.78 1.42 -14.74
CA GLN A 21 -12.54 0.66 -15.72
C GLN A 21 -11.87 0.59 -17.11
N ARG A 22 -10.83 1.40 -17.34
CA ARG A 22 -10.18 1.50 -18.65
C ARG A 22 -9.52 0.16 -19.04
N LYS A 23 -10.01 -0.49 -20.10
CA LYS A 23 -9.52 -1.81 -20.56
C LYS A 23 -8.00 -1.91 -20.74
N ARG A 24 -7.36 -0.83 -21.21
CA ARG A 24 -5.90 -0.78 -21.45
C ARG A 24 -5.06 -0.43 -20.22
N LEU A 25 -5.69 -0.11 -19.09
CA LEU A 25 -4.96 0.21 -17.87
C LEU A 25 -4.44 -1.07 -17.23
N ARG A 26 -3.12 -1.17 -17.08
CA ARG A 26 -2.46 -2.22 -16.31
C ARG A 26 -2.49 -1.82 -14.84
N LEU A 27 -3.25 -2.55 -14.04
CA LEU A 27 -3.33 -2.34 -12.60
C LEU A 27 -2.27 -3.21 -11.92
N GLY A 28 -1.45 -2.59 -11.08
CA GLY A 28 -0.57 -3.32 -10.15
C GLY A 28 -1.27 -3.55 -8.82
N GLN A 29 -0.51 -3.91 -7.78
CA GLN A 29 -1.04 -3.91 -6.41
C GLN A 29 -1.72 -2.58 -6.08
N VAL A 30 -2.83 -2.67 -5.35
CA VAL A 30 -3.69 -1.54 -5.05
C VAL A 30 -3.52 -1.19 -3.59
N LEU A 31 -3.10 0.03 -3.30
CA LEU A 31 -2.96 0.59 -1.96
C LEU A 31 -4.17 1.47 -1.66
N LEU A 32 -4.78 1.25 -0.50
CA LEU A 32 -5.85 2.07 0.04
C LEU A 32 -5.41 2.65 1.39
N ALA A 33 -5.47 3.98 1.50
CA ALA A 33 -5.05 4.73 2.67
C ALA A 33 -6.02 5.89 2.94
N TYR A 34 -6.19 6.26 4.21
CA TYR A 34 -7.07 7.34 4.62
C TYR A 34 -6.35 8.31 5.55
N GLU A 35 -6.32 9.58 5.17
CA GLU A 35 -5.63 10.65 5.87
C GLU A 35 -6.39 11.97 5.72
N ASN A 36 -6.52 12.72 6.81
CA ASN A 36 -7.10 14.07 6.80
C ASN A 36 -8.49 14.18 6.12
N GLY A 37 -9.34 13.16 6.27
CA GLY A 37 -10.68 13.13 5.66
C GLY A 37 -10.70 12.64 4.21
N PHE A 38 -9.56 12.24 3.66
CA PHE A 38 -9.44 11.77 2.29
C PHE A 38 -9.05 10.30 2.23
N LEU A 39 -9.87 9.52 1.54
CA LEU A 39 -9.54 8.17 1.11
C LEU A 39 -8.80 8.23 -0.23
N SER A 40 -7.61 7.64 -0.28
CA SER A 40 -6.82 7.49 -1.50
C SER A 40 -6.79 6.03 -1.94
N ILE A 41 -6.87 5.81 -3.24
CA ILE A 41 -6.68 4.50 -3.88
C ILE A 41 -5.60 4.67 -4.95
N GLU A 42 -4.51 3.92 -4.81
CA GLU A 42 -3.32 4.01 -5.65
C GLU A 42 -2.98 2.66 -6.29
N THR A 43 -2.66 2.65 -7.57
CA THR A 43 -2.20 1.46 -8.29
C THR A 43 -1.35 1.87 -9.48
N GLY A 44 -0.07 1.47 -9.47
CA GLY A 44 0.90 1.93 -10.46
C GLY A 44 0.89 3.46 -10.58
N GLU A 45 0.69 3.98 -11.78
CA GLU A 45 0.69 5.42 -12.05
C GLU A 45 -0.65 6.12 -11.78
N VAL A 46 -1.68 5.37 -11.38
CA VAL A 46 -3.02 5.92 -11.16
C VAL A 46 -3.28 6.08 -9.68
N THR A 47 -3.61 7.32 -9.30
CA THR A 47 -4.07 7.67 -7.96
C THR A 47 -5.42 8.37 -8.09
N THR A 48 -6.37 7.98 -7.25
CA THR A 48 -7.64 8.69 -7.09
C THR A 48 -7.85 9.00 -5.61
N VAL A 49 -8.51 10.12 -5.34
CA VAL A 49 -8.76 10.61 -3.99
C VAL A 49 -10.23 10.97 -3.88
N MET A 50 -10.84 10.66 -2.74
CA MET A 50 -12.23 10.96 -2.42
C MET A 50 -12.39 11.34 -0.95
N ASN A 51 -13.40 12.15 -0.64
CA ASN A 51 -13.77 12.42 0.74
C ASN A 51 -14.33 11.15 1.38
N ALA A 52 -13.92 10.91 2.61
CA ALA A 52 -14.45 9.83 3.43
C ALA A 52 -14.59 10.30 4.87
N VAL A 53 -15.52 9.68 5.61
CA VAL A 53 -15.71 9.93 7.04
C VAL A 53 -15.61 8.61 7.78
N GLY A 54 -14.98 8.63 8.94
CA GLY A 54 -14.86 7.46 9.81
C GLY A 54 -13.46 7.33 10.41
N GLU A 55 -13.16 6.13 10.86
CA GLU A 55 -11.89 5.78 11.49
C GLU A 55 -11.16 4.76 10.65
N TRP A 56 -9.87 5.01 10.40
CA TRP A 56 -9.04 4.11 9.62
C TRP A 56 -7.58 4.25 10.07
N GLN A 57 -7.06 3.19 10.69
CA GLN A 57 -5.78 3.20 11.39
C GLN A 57 -4.75 2.30 10.68
N GLY A 58 -4.69 2.41 9.36
CA GLY A 58 -3.82 1.55 8.57
C GLY A 58 -3.92 1.78 7.08
N ARG A 59 -3.33 0.84 6.36
CA ARG A 59 -3.32 0.80 4.90
C ARG A 59 -3.62 -0.62 4.47
N ALA A 60 -4.51 -0.74 3.49
CA ALA A 60 -4.85 -2.01 2.90
C ALA A 60 -4.19 -2.12 1.52
N ILE A 61 -3.37 -3.15 1.33
CA ILE A 61 -2.88 -3.54 0.01
C ILE A 61 -3.67 -4.75 -0.46
N PHE A 62 -4.27 -4.67 -1.64
CA PHE A 62 -5.09 -5.75 -2.19
C PHE A 62 -4.92 -5.89 -3.71
N SER A 63 -5.53 -6.94 -4.25
CA SER A 63 -5.27 -7.36 -5.63
C SER A 63 -5.91 -6.41 -6.66
N PRO A 64 -5.27 -6.21 -7.83
CA PRO A 64 -5.84 -5.42 -8.92
C PRO A 64 -7.17 -5.97 -9.45
N GLU A 65 -7.40 -7.28 -9.34
CA GLU A 65 -8.64 -7.93 -9.76
C GLU A 65 -9.83 -7.47 -8.91
N ILE A 66 -9.64 -7.37 -7.59
CA ILE A 66 -10.66 -6.85 -6.67
C ILE A 66 -10.99 -5.40 -7.04
N MET A 67 -9.97 -4.55 -7.27
CA MET A 67 -10.21 -3.16 -7.66
C MET A 67 -10.93 -3.06 -9.01
N ARG A 68 -10.58 -3.91 -9.98
CA ARG A 68 -11.27 -3.96 -11.27
C ARG A 68 -12.72 -4.38 -11.10
N ALA A 69 -13.00 -5.39 -10.28
CA ALA A 69 -14.36 -5.85 -10.00
C ALA A 69 -15.20 -4.74 -9.35
N ILE A 70 -14.67 -4.06 -8.34
CA ILE A 70 -15.32 -2.92 -7.68
C ILE A 70 -15.58 -1.77 -8.65
N ALA A 71 -14.62 -1.47 -9.52
CA ALA A 71 -14.79 -0.42 -10.52
C ALA A 71 -15.86 -0.78 -11.55
N MET A 72 -15.97 -2.04 -11.98
CA MET A 72 -16.98 -2.49 -12.95
C MET A 72 -18.38 -2.59 -12.33
N VAL A 73 -18.47 -3.07 -11.09
CA VAL A 73 -19.72 -3.30 -10.37
C VAL A 73 -19.63 -2.61 -9.01
N PRO A 74 -19.78 -1.27 -8.96
CA PRO A 74 -19.68 -0.54 -7.71
C PRO A 74 -20.83 -0.92 -6.77
N PRO A 75 -20.63 -0.83 -5.44
CA PRO A 75 -21.70 -1.03 -4.47
C PRO A 75 -22.92 -0.15 -4.77
N LEU A 76 -24.11 -0.64 -4.39
CA LEU A 76 -25.37 0.10 -4.61
C LEU A 76 -25.80 0.93 -3.39
N GLN A 77 -25.17 0.70 -2.24
CA GLN A 77 -25.49 1.36 -0.99
C GLN A 77 -24.89 2.78 -0.95
N ASP A 78 -25.60 3.70 -0.30
CA ASP A 78 -25.13 5.07 -0.02
C ASP A 78 -25.36 5.37 1.48
N PRO A 79 -24.31 5.66 2.28
CA PRO A 79 -22.90 5.70 1.89
C PRO A 79 -22.32 4.31 1.58
N VAL A 80 -21.30 4.28 0.72
CA VAL A 80 -20.47 3.09 0.51
C VAL A 80 -19.63 2.87 1.76
N GLN A 81 -19.83 1.73 2.41
CA GLN A 81 -19.06 1.34 3.58
C GLN A 81 -17.79 0.62 3.16
N ILE A 82 -16.66 1.01 3.74
CA ILE A 82 -15.36 0.38 3.55
C ILE A 82 -14.84 0.00 4.92
N SER A 83 -14.62 -1.28 5.18
CA SER A 83 -14.17 -1.74 6.50
C SER A 83 -13.10 -2.82 6.42
N TYR A 84 -12.38 -3.00 7.52
CA TYR A 84 -11.40 -4.07 7.67
C TYR A 84 -11.74 -4.91 8.89
N ASP A 85 -11.95 -6.22 8.69
CA ASP A 85 -12.37 -7.14 9.76
C ASP A 85 -11.20 -7.80 10.52
N GLY A 86 -9.96 -7.37 10.26
CA GLY A 86 -8.74 -7.99 10.79
C GLY A 86 -8.13 -9.04 9.85
N THR A 87 -8.86 -9.47 8.81
CA THR A 87 -8.34 -10.40 7.80
C THR A 87 -8.65 -9.94 6.37
N HIS A 88 -9.81 -9.32 6.16
CA HIS A 88 -10.32 -8.97 4.85
C HIS A 88 -10.72 -7.51 4.78
N LEU A 89 -10.57 -6.95 3.59
CA LEU A 89 -11.13 -5.68 3.20
C LEU A 89 -12.56 -5.90 2.70
N LEU A 90 -13.50 -5.16 3.26
CA LEU A 90 -14.89 -5.13 2.82
C LEU A 90 -15.18 -3.78 2.16
N ILE A 91 -15.75 -3.80 0.96
CA ILE A 91 -16.18 -2.61 0.22
C ILE A 91 -17.63 -2.84 -0.22
N GLY A 92 -18.57 -2.21 0.47
CA GLY A 92 -19.99 -2.55 0.42
C GLY A 92 -20.18 -4.03 0.78
N ASN A 93 -20.76 -4.79 -0.14
CA ASN A 93 -20.98 -6.24 0.04
C ASN A 93 -19.82 -7.10 -0.51
N MET A 94 -18.77 -6.49 -1.07
CA MET A 94 -17.63 -7.21 -1.63
C MET A 94 -16.59 -7.46 -0.55
N LYS A 95 -16.10 -8.69 -0.45
CA LYS A 95 -15.05 -9.11 0.48
C LYS A 95 -13.81 -9.54 -0.30
N GLY A 96 -12.65 -9.04 0.09
CA GLY A 96 -11.38 -9.33 -0.56
C GLY A 96 -10.25 -9.54 0.42
N ASN A 97 -9.32 -10.43 0.08
CA ASN A 97 -8.09 -10.59 0.84
C ASN A 97 -7.25 -9.31 0.71
N CYS A 98 -6.67 -8.86 1.82
CA CYS A 98 -5.75 -7.73 1.82
C CYS A 98 -4.60 -7.95 2.80
N GLN A 99 -3.46 -7.36 2.49
CA GLN A 99 -2.38 -7.17 3.43
C GLN A 99 -2.61 -5.85 4.16
N TRP A 100 -2.74 -5.92 5.47
CA TRP A 100 -2.94 -4.73 6.30
C TRP A 100 -1.64 -4.27 6.94
N TYR A 101 -1.40 -2.97 6.83
CA TYR A 101 -0.27 -2.31 7.46
C TYR A 101 -0.81 -1.26 8.43
N SER A 102 -0.65 -1.50 9.74
CA SER A 102 -0.91 -0.45 10.72
C SER A 102 0.04 0.71 10.46
N VAL A 103 -0.49 1.94 10.43
CA VAL A 103 0.36 3.14 10.46
C VAL A 103 0.96 3.18 11.87
N SER A 104 2.09 2.50 12.09
CA SER A 104 2.68 2.44 13.41
C SER A 104 3.41 3.74 13.72
N GLN A 105 3.19 4.28 14.92
CA GLN A 105 3.95 5.39 15.48
C GLN A 105 5.47 5.13 15.48
N ALA A 106 5.90 3.87 15.42
CA ALA A 106 7.31 3.49 15.27
C ALA A 106 7.99 4.04 14.00
N PHE A 107 7.22 4.40 12.96
CA PHE A 107 7.75 5.09 11.78
C PHE A 107 7.99 6.59 12.02
N ILE A 108 7.28 7.21 12.96
CA ILE A 108 7.44 8.62 13.32
C ILE A 108 8.70 8.81 14.17
N GLU A 109 9.03 7.85 15.04
CA GLU A 109 10.16 7.95 15.98
C GLU A 109 11.55 7.84 15.34
N ASN A 110 11.68 7.32 14.11
CA ASN A 110 12.98 7.17 13.40
C ASN A 110 13.08 8.01 12.11
N LEU A 111 12.32 9.10 12.01
CA LEU A 111 12.37 9.99 10.83
C LEU A 111 13.71 10.75 10.69
N GLU A 112 14.48 10.89 11.77
CA GLU A 112 15.73 11.65 11.74
C GLU A 112 16.86 10.92 11.00
N ASN A 113 16.88 9.58 11.00
CA ASN A 113 17.89 8.76 10.30
C ASN A 113 17.34 7.37 9.94
N PRO A 114 16.42 7.26 8.96
CA PRO A 114 15.84 5.97 8.59
C PRO A 114 16.88 5.07 7.91
N SER A 115 16.92 3.78 8.27
CA SER A 115 17.74 2.82 7.56
C SER A 115 17.24 2.61 6.13
N ILE A 116 18.05 2.00 5.26
CA ILE A 116 17.62 1.67 3.88
C ILE A 116 16.37 0.78 3.89
N ILE A 117 16.28 -0.18 4.81
CA ILE A 117 15.11 -1.07 4.92
C ILE A 117 13.89 -0.28 5.41
N ASP A 118 14.08 0.68 6.31
CA ASP A 118 12.98 1.55 6.76
C ASP A 118 12.50 2.46 5.61
N LEU A 119 13.41 3.05 4.82
CA LEU A 119 13.05 3.84 3.64
C LEU A 119 12.28 3.02 2.60
N LEU A 120 12.67 1.76 2.37
CA LEU A 120 11.96 0.87 1.47
C LEU A 120 10.59 0.45 2.04
N ALA A 121 10.50 0.18 3.33
CA ALA A 121 9.22 -0.07 4.00
C ALA A 121 8.30 1.16 3.90
N MET A 122 8.83 2.37 4.11
CA MET A 122 8.13 3.64 3.95
C MET A 122 7.64 3.86 2.52
N SER A 123 8.38 3.41 1.51
CA SER A 123 7.92 3.51 0.11
C SER A 123 6.62 2.72 -0.16
N ILE A 124 6.40 1.65 0.60
CA ILE A 124 5.22 0.77 0.50
C ILE A 124 4.10 1.32 1.38
N SER A 125 4.45 1.88 2.54
CA SER A 125 3.51 2.35 3.54
C SER A 125 3.22 3.85 3.49
N LEU A 126 3.78 4.64 2.57
CA LEU A 126 3.45 6.07 2.43
C LEU A 126 2.63 6.34 1.17
N PRO A 127 1.78 7.37 1.14
CA PRO A 127 1.04 7.75 -0.04
C PRO A 127 2.02 8.26 -1.11
N ARG A 128 1.80 7.93 -2.39
CA ARG A 128 2.70 8.39 -3.46
C ARG A 128 2.79 9.91 -3.56
N HIS A 129 1.78 10.64 -3.10
CA HIS A 129 1.79 12.10 -3.12
C HIS A 129 2.71 12.71 -2.05
N GLU A 130 2.93 12.05 -0.91
CA GLU A 130 3.94 12.47 0.09
C GLU A 130 5.36 12.15 -0.37
N VAL A 131 5.51 11.10 -1.19
CA VAL A 131 6.80 10.67 -1.78
C VAL A 131 7.17 11.52 -3.01
N LYS A 132 6.20 12.09 -3.73
CA LYS A 132 6.49 12.90 -4.93
C LYS A 132 6.88 14.33 -4.57
N GLY A 133 8.16 14.64 -4.74
CA GLY A 133 8.69 16.01 -4.64
C GLY A 133 9.25 16.38 -3.26
N SER A 134 9.17 15.49 -2.28
CA SER A 134 9.77 15.66 -0.95
C SER A 134 11.23 15.18 -0.90
N GLU A 135 12.00 15.67 0.08
CA GLU A 135 13.34 15.16 0.39
C GLU A 135 13.30 13.68 0.79
N LEU A 136 12.26 13.29 1.53
CA LEU A 136 11.98 11.88 1.85
C LEU A 136 11.80 11.04 0.58
N GLY A 137 11.08 11.57 -0.41
CA GLY A 137 10.92 10.93 -1.71
C GLY A 137 12.21 10.77 -2.51
N LYS A 138 13.15 11.71 -2.38
CA LYS A 138 14.51 11.57 -2.94
C LYS A 138 15.29 10.50 -2.19
N ALA A 139 15.20 10.46 -0.86
CA ALA A 139 15.85 9.44 -0.03
C ALA A 139 15.33 8.03 -0.34
N ILE A 140 14.01 7.86 -0.49
CA ILE A 140 13.37 6.60 -0.89
C ILE A 140 13.86 6.14 -2.27
N ARG A 141 13.90 7.04 -3.26
CA ARG A 141 14.42 6.70 -4.60
C ARG A 141 15.89 6.29 -4.55
N SER A 142 16.72 7.03 -3.82
CA SER A 142 18.12 6.69 -3.63
C SER A 142 18.29 5.34 -2.92
N ALA A 143 17.43 5.02 -1.95
CA ALA A 143 17.43 3.72 -1.28
C ALA A 143 17.11 2.58 -2.26
N HIS A 144 16.11 2.73 -3.13
CA HIS A 144 15.81 1.75 -4.18
C HIS A 144 16.99 1.52 -5.11
N GLU A 145 17.58 2.59 -5.65
CA GLU A 145 18.75 2.48 -6.54
C GLU A 145 19.94 1.80 -5.84
N LYS A 146 20.17 2.14 -4.57
CA LYS A 146 21.26 1.56 -3.77
C LYS A 146 21.03 0.08 -3.50
N VAL A 147 19.78 -0.34 -3.29
CA VAL A 147 19.44 -1.76 -3.11
C VAL A 147 19.58 -2.52 -4.41
N GLU A 148 19.06 -2.03 -5.53
CA GLU A 148 19.21 -2.70 -6.84
C GLU A 148 20.68 -2.89 -7.21
N ARG A 149 21.53 -1.87 -6.99
CA ARG A 149 22.99 -2.00 -7.19
C ARG A 149 23.61 -3.05 -6.28
N ARG A 150 23.17 -3.12 -5.01
CA ARG A 150 23.70 -4.10 -4.04
C ARG A 150 23.24 -5.51 -4.37
N ILE A 151 21.99 -5.69 -4.81
CA ILE A 151 21.45 -6.98 -5.25
C ILE A 151 22.23 -7.47 -6.47
N ALA A 152 22.41 -6.62 -7.49
CA ALA A 152 23.19 -6.97 -8.68
C ALA A 152 24.64 -7.34 -8.34
N ASN A 153 25.29 -6.58 -7.46
CA ASN A 153 26.66 -6.88 -7.02
C ASN A 153 26.73 -8.20 -6.22
N ALA A 154 25.77 -8.45 -5.33
CA ALA A 154 25.71 -9.68 -4.55
C ALA A 154 25.44 -10.90 -5.44
N ALA A 155 24.53 -10.78 -6.42
CA ALA A 155 24.26 -11.84 -7.39
C ALA A 155 25.54 -12.20 -8.19
N LYS A 156 26.31 -11.17 -8.60
CA LYS A 156 27.58 -11.39 -9.28
C LYS A 156 28.63 -12.11 -8.41
N GLN A 157 28.67 -11.80 -7.11
CA GLN A 157 29.61 -12.43 -6.17
C GLN A 157 29.21 -13.86 -5.79
N LEU A 158 27.92 -14.17 -5.81
CA LEU A 158 27.36 -15.46 -5.41
C LEU A 158 27.03 -16.37 -6.62
N GLN A 159 27.40 -15.94 -7.82
CA GLN A 159 27.12 -16.68 -9.06
C GLN A 159 27.72 -18.09 -9.05
N ASP A 160 28.91 -18.27 -8.46
CA ASP A 160 29.60 -19.57 -8.34
C ASP A 160 28.86 -20.55 -7.41
N LEU A 161 27.94 -20.04 -6.59
CA LEU A 161 27.06 -20.83 -5.72
C LEU A 161 25.66 -21.03 -6.34
N GLU A 162 25.50 -20.71 -7.63
CA GLU A 162 24.24 -20.78 -8.38
C GLU A 162 23.12 -19.88 -7.82
N ILE A 163 23.45 -18.88 -6.98
CA ILE A 163 22.47 -17.94 -6.42
C ILE A 163 22.14 -16.87 -7.46
N THR A 164 20.86 -16.73 -7.75
CA THR A 164 20.33 -15.79 -8.74
C THR A 164 19.94 -14.45 -8.12
N GLU A 165 19.87 -13.40 -8.97
CA GLU A 165 19.38 -12.08 -8.56
C GLU A 165 17.95 -12.15 -7.98
N ALA A 166 17.10 -13.02 -8.55
CA ALA A 166 15.72 -13.19 -8.12
C ALA A 166 15.61 -13.72 -6.69
N GLU A 167 16.50 -14.64 -6.28
CA GLU A 167 16.54 -15.17 -4.92
C GLU A 167 16.97 -14.11 -3.91
N ILE A 168 18.00 -13.32 -4.24
CA ILE A 168 18.46 -12.22 -3.38
C ILE A 168 17.36 -11.15 -3.25
N ARG A 169 16.67 -10.81 -4.35
CA ARG A 169 15.54 -9.88 -4.31
C ARG A 169 14.42 -10.42 -3.41
N SER A 170 14.08 -11.70 -3.52
CA SER A 170 13.08 -12.36 -2.68
C SER A 170 13.43 -12.29 -1.19
N LEU A 171 14.71 -12.45 -0.84
CA LEU A 171 15.18 -12.28 0.55
C LEU A 171 15.03 -10.85 1.07
N VAL A 172 15.33 -9.85 0.23
CA VAL A 172 15.15 -8.44 0.58
C VAL A 172 13.67 -8.11 0.77
N GLU A 173 12.80 -8.55 -0.15
CA GLU A 173 11.35 -8.37 -0.06
C GLU A 173 10.77 -9.03 1.21
N ALA A 174 11.19 -10.26 1.53
CA ALA A 174 10.80 -10.94 2.77
C ALA A 174 11.23 -10.16 4.02
N ARG A 175 12.42 -9.53 3.99
CA ARG A 175 12.91 -8.71 5.11
C ARG A 175 12.12 -7.42 5.26
N ILE A 176 11.77 -6.76 4.16
CA ILE A 176 10.92 -5.57 4.15
C ILE A 176 9.53 -5.92 4.71
N ALA A 177 8.93 -7.02 4.26
CA ALA A 177 7.65 -7.50 4.78
C ALA A 177 7.69 -7.77 6.29
N THR A 178 8.77 -8.38 6.78
CA THR A 178 8.98 -8.61 8.22
C THR A 178 9.07 -7.29 8.98
N ARG A 179 9.79 -6.30 8.44
CA ARG A 179 9.92 -4.98 9.07
C ARG A 179 8.58 -4.25 9.16
N LEU A 180 7.78 -4.33 8.11
CA LEU A 180 6.42 -3.79 8.08
C LEU A 180 5.51 -4.47 9.13
N GLN A 181 5.67 -5.77 9.36
CA GLN A 181 4.95 -6.50 10.40
C GLN A 181 5.47 -6.25 11.81
N ALA A 182 6.76 -5.99 11.99
CA ALA A 182 7.36 -5.70 13.30
C ALA A 182 6.91 -4.34 13.89
N GLY A 183 6.31 -3.47 13.07
CA GLY A 183 5.61 -2.27 13.55
C GLY A 183 4.21 -2.54 14.10
N LYS A 184 3.71 -3.78 14.02
CA LYS A 184 2.40 -4.18 14.54
C LYS A 184 2.46 -4.21 16.08
N PRO A 185 1.61 -3.46 16.81
CA PRO A 185 1.47 -3.69 18.24
C PRO A 185 1.01 -5.14 18.49
N PRO A 186 1.43 -5.78 19.58
CA PRO A 186 0.99 -7.14 19.90
C PRO A 186 -0.55 -7.16 19.94
N ALA A 187 -1.13 -8.17 19.29
CA ALA A 187 -2.58 -8.39 19.38
C ALA A 187 -2.94 -8.65 20.85
N PRO A 188 -4.01 -8.04 21.39
CA PRO A 188 -4.50 -8.34 22.74
C PRO A 188 -4.98 -9.78 22.84
#